data_AF-A0A7X8YRY9-F1
#
_entry.id   AF-A0A7X8YRY9-F1
#
_cell.length_a   1.000
_cell.length_b   1.000
_cell.length_c   1.000
_cell.angle_alpha   90.00
_cell.angle_beta   90.00
_cell.angle_gamma   90.00
#
_symmetry.space_group_name_H-M   'P 1'
#
loop_
_entity.id
_entity.type
_entity.pdbx_description
1 polymer ?
#
loop_
_entity_poly.entity_id
_entity_poly.type
_entity_poly.pdbx_seq_one_letter_code
_entity_poly.pdbx_strand_id
1 'polypeptide(L)'
;DGIREQLNIPARIPEAIREDFFRYVKAGQMSFSYKPVMLKGMLRLVNDKGQVELGALVNYFRNFYEQRADAGLQIEVSGAVINRVKEMNDFDVARLMLTMPFEKFERKFFLEHRKDLNQVAFVPALWKRLTLKDKKELIGICDRQIERYYARRLESK
;
A
#
# COMPACT_ATOMS: atom_id res chain seq x y z
N ASP A 1 31.36 -8.24 -4.20
CA ASP A 1 31.05 -6.83 -3.89
C ASP A 1 31.37 -5.78 -4.97
N GLY A 2 32.03 -6.12 -6.09
CA GLY A 2 32.53 -5.11 -7.05
C GLY A 2 31.52 -4.39 -7.96
N ILE A 3 30.27 -4.84 -8.08
CA ILE A 3 29.27 -4.18 -8.96
C ILE A 3 28.71 -2.90 -8.31
N ARG A 4 28.67 -2.83 -6.98
CA ARG A 4 28.08 -1.69 -6.25
C ARG A 4 28.97 -0.45 -6.28
N GLU A 5 30.29 -0.63 -6.19
CA GLU A 5 31.27 0.45 -6.26
C GLU A 5 31.38 1.06 -7.66
N GLN A 6 31.29 0.25 -8.72
CA GLN A 6 31.34 0.74 -10.11
C GLN A 6 30.13 1.60 -10.50
N LEU A 7 28.98 1.41 -9.84
CA LEU A 7 27.74 2.10 -10.16
C LEU A 7 27.44 3.30 -9.25
N ASN A 8 28.36 3.66 -8.34
CA ASN A 8 28.17 4.71 -7.34
C ASN A 8 26.82 4.60 -6.61
N ILE A 9 26.39 3.37 -6.34
CA ILE A 9 25.12 3.11 -5.64
C ILE A 9 25.42 3.33 -4.16
N PRO A 10 24.94 4.42 -3.54
CA PRO A 10 25.24 4.67 -2.14
C PRO A 10 24.78 3.47 -1.31
N ALA A 11 25.66 2.97 -0.45
CA ALA A 11 25.29 1.99 0.56
C ALA A 11 24.07 2.55 1.29
N ARG A 12 22.95 1.82 1.27
CA ARG A 12 21.68 2.31 1.83
C ARG A 12 21.90 2.47 3.33
N ILE A 13 22.20 3.71 3.75
CA ILE A 13 22.34 4.08 5.15
C ILE A 13 21.06 3.60 5.83
N PRO A 14 21.14 2.73 6.86
CA PRO A 14 19.95 2.13 7.44
C PRO A 14 18.87 3.15 7.85
N GLU A 15 19.27 4.36 8.26
CA GLU A 15 18.40 5.49 8.60
C GLU A 15 17.67 6.05 7.35
N ALA A 16 18.27 5.93 6.16
CA ALA A 16 17.68 6.36 4.90
C ALA A 16 16.45 5.52 4.50
N ILE A 17 16.31 4.25 4.93
CA ILE A 17 15.16 3.41 4.52
C ILE A 17 13.83 3.99 5.02
N ARG A 18 13.84 4.57 6.21
CA ARG A 18 12.67 5.22 6.82
C ARG A 18 12.30 6.46 6.03
N GLU A 19 13.26 7.33 5.77
CA GLU A 19 13.04 8.57 5.02
C GLU A 19 12.62 8.28 3.57
N ASP A 20 13.25 7.30 2.93
CA ASP A 20 12.89 6.82 1.59
C ASP A 20 11.45 6.30 1.56
N PHE A 21 11.04 5.56 2.59
CA PHE A 21 9.67 5.07 2.71
C PHE A 21 8.69 6.24 2.82
N PHE A 22 8.95 7.21 3.70
CA PHE A 22 8.13 8.40 3.83
C PHE A 22 8.08 9.22 2.54
N ARG A 23 9.22 9.42 1.88
CA ARG A 23 9.32 10.11 0.59
C ARG A 23 8.49 9.37 -0.47
N TYR A 24 8.60 8.05 -0.53
CA TYR A 24 7.82 7.22 -1.46
C TYR A 24 6.32 7.29 -1.19
N VAL A 25 5.90 7.22 0.08
CA VAL A 25 4.48 7.31 0.46
C VAL A 25 3.93 8.69 0.12
N LYS A 26 4.65 9.78 0.48
CA LYS A 26 4.26 11.17 0.20
C LYS A 26 4.26 11.49 -1.29
N ALA A 27 5.15 10.87 -2.08
CA ALA A 27 5.23 11.09 -3.51
C ALA A 27 4.05 10.49 -4.28
N GLY A 28 3.62 11.22 -5.31
CA GLY A 28 2.79 10.70 -6.40
C GLY A 28 1.59 11.56 -6.78
N GLN A 29 1.44 11.77 -8.08
CA GLN A 29 0.12 11.88 -8.70
C GLN A 29 -0.41 10.45 -8.84
N MET A 30 -1.57 10.16 -8.25
CA MET A 30 -2.10 8.80 -8.22
C MET A 30 -3.06 8.59 -9.39
N SER A 31 -2.81 7.55 -10.19
CA SER A 31 -3.75 7.10 -11.22
C SER A 31 -4.97 6.39 -10.62
N PHE A 32 -4.74 5.63 -9.55
CA PHE A 32 -5.74 4.89 -8.78
C PHE A 32 -5.50 5.07 -7.28
N SER A 33 -6.54 4.90 -6.47
CA SER A 33 -6.50 4.98 -5.01
C SER A 33 -5.79 3.79 -4.34
N TYR A 34 -5.39 2.76 -5.10
CA TYR A 34 -4.98 1.46 -4.58
C TYR A 34 -3.83 1.56 -3.56
N LYS A 35 -2.80 2.37 -3.87
CA LYS A 35 -1.60 2.54 -3.04
C LYS A 35 -1.94 2.97 -1.60
N PRO A 36 -2.59 4.12 -1.36
CA PRO A 36 -2.93 4.53 0.01
C PRO A 36 -3.96 3.62 0.67
N VAL A 37 -4.89 3.01 -0.08
CA VAL A 37 -5.87 2.06 0.48
C VAL A 37 -5.19 0.81 1.04
N MET A 38 -4.35 0.15 0.24
CA MET A 38 -3.59 -1.02 0.68
C MET A 38 -2.63 -0.66 1.83
N LEU A 39 -1.90 0.46 1.73
CA LEU A 39 -0.96 0.84 2.78
C LEU A 39 -1.66 1.18 4.10
N LYS A 40 -2.82 1.84 4.06
CA LYS A 40 -3.64 2.07 5.24
C LYS A 40 -4.06 0.75 5.87
N GLY A 41 -4.49 -0.23 5.07
CA GLY A 41 -4.78 -1.59 5.53
C GLY A 41 -3.59 -2.23 6.24
N MET A 42 -2.40 -2.20 5.60
CA MET A 42 -1.16 -2.68 6.20
C MET A 42 -0.91 -2.04 7.57
N LEU A 43 -0.96 -0.72 7.67
CA LEU A 43 -0.67 0.01 8.91
C LEU A 43 -1.69 -0.21 10.03
N ARG A 44 -2.94 -0.55 9.70
CA ARG A 44 -4.00 -0.81 10.68
C ARG A 44 -4.01 -2.25 11.19
N LEU A 45 -3.66 -3.21 10.33
CA LEU A 45 -3.72 -4.64 10.63
C LEU A 45 -2.39 -5.22 11.13
N VAL A 46 -1.30 -4.47 11.01
CA VAL A 46 0.04 -4.95 11.35
C VAL A 46 0.18 -5.29 12.84
N ASN A 47 0.71 -6.47 13.12
CA ASN A 47 1.04 -6.91 14.47
C ASN A 47 2.35 -6.28 15.00
N ASP A 48 2.73 -6.64 16.21
CA ASP A 48 3.97 -6.23 16.87
C ASP A 48 5.24 -6.59 16.07
N LYS A 49 5.21 -7.70 15.33
CA LYS A 49 6.29 -8.21 14.47
C LYS A 49 6.33 -7.58 13.07
N GLY A 50 5.45 -6.63 12.75
CA GLY A 50 5.45 -5.98 11.44
C GLY A 50 4.76 -6.80 10.34
N GLN A 51 3.96 -7.80 10.71
CA GLN A 51 3.32 -8.77 9.81
C GLN A 51 1.81 -8.56 9.75
N VAL A 52 1.22 -8.90 8.61
CA VAL A 52 -0.22 -8.85 8.34
C VAL A 52 -0.62 -10.14 7.64
N GLU A 53 -1.70 -10.77 8.11
CA GLU A 53 -2.33 -11.89 7.42
C GLU A 53 -2.86 -11.44 6.05
N LEU A 54 -2.46 -12.13 4.98
CA LEU A 54 -2.79 -11.71 3.61
C LEU A 54 -4.30 -11.64 3.39
N GLY A 55 -5.05 -12.64 3.87
CA GLY A 55 -6.51 -12.65 3.77
C GLY A 55 -7.17 -11.45 4.46
N ALA A 56 -6.67 -11.04 5.63
CA ALA A 56 -7.18 -9.87 6.33
C ALA A 56 -6.92 -8.57 5.55
N LEU A 57 -5.75 -8.46 4.91
CA LEU A 57 -5.43 -7.31 4.06
C LEU A 57 -6.28 -7.28 2.79
N VAL A 58 -6.49 -8.42 2.13
CA VAL A 58 -7.36 -8.56 0.96
C VAL A 58 -8.78 -8.12 1.32
N ASN A 59 -9.31 -8.57 2.45
CA ASN A 59 -10.63 -8.19 2.93
C ASN A 59 -10.72 -6.69 3.23
N TYR A 60 -9.70 -6.09 3.87
CA TYR A 60 -9.65 -4.65 4.09
C TYR A 60 -9.68 -3.88 2.77
N PHE A 61 -8.88 -4.30 1.79
CA PHE A 61 -8.79 -3.69 0.47
C PHE A 61 -10.12 -3.79 -0.28
N ARG A 62 -10.72 -4.98 -0.34
CA ARG A 62 -12.05 -5.23 -0.91
C ARG A 62 -13.11 -4.33 -0.26
N ASN A 63 -13.21 -4.37 1.06
CA ASN A 63 -14.26 -3.69 1.81
C ASN A 63 -14.25 -2.18 1.60
N PHE A 64 -13.08 -1.57 1.41
CA PHE A 64 -13.01 -0.15 1.07
C PHE A 64 -13.77 0.17 -0.23
N TYR A 65 -13.59 -0.61 -1.29
CA TYR A 65 -14.25 -0.38 -2.57
C TYR A 65 -15.71 -0.79 -2.57
N GLU A 66 -16.04 -1.89 -1.88
CA GLU A 66 -17.42 -2.32 -1.71
C GLU A 66 -18.26 -1.30 -0.94
N GLN A 67 -17.73 -0.70 0.12
CA GLN A 67 -18.43 0.37 0.86
C GLN A 67 -18.74 1.58 -0.02
N ARG A 68 -17.85 1.92 -0.97
CA ARG A 68 -18.14 2.99 -1.92
C ARG A 68 -19.30 2.61 -2.83
N ALA A 69 -19.29 1.39 -3.36
CA ALA A 69 -20.37 0.86 -4.19
C ALA A 69 -21.71 0.87 -3.44
N ASP A 70 -21.72 0.38 -2.20
CA ASP A 70 -22.91 0.30 -1.35
C ASP A 70 -23.45 1.68 -0.97
N ALA A 71 -22.57 2.69 -0.89
CA ALA A 71 -22.94 4.09 -0.68
C ALA A 71 -23.35 4.82 -1.98
N GLY A 72 -23.42 4.14 -3.12
CA GLY A 72 -23.70 4.76 -4.42
C GLY A 72 -22.60 5.72 -4.90
N LEU A 73 -21.42 5.68 -4.30
CA LEU A 73 -20.28 6.50 -4.67
C LEU A 73 -19.48 5.83 -5.79
N GLN A 74 -18.89 6.65 -6.67
CA GLN A 74 -17.97 6.13 -7.68
C GLN A 74 -16.80 5.39 -6.99
N ILE A 75 -16.64 4.11 -7.32
CA ILE A 75 -15.65 3.21 -6.71
C ILE A 75 -14.23 3.67 -7.07
N GLU A 76 -13.96 3.84 -8.36
CA GLU A 76 -12.66 4.22 -8.91
C GLU A 76 -12.83 4.91 -10.28
N VAL A 77 -11.77 5.47 -10.86
CA VAL A 77 -11.81 6.02 -12.24
C VAL A 77 -12.32 5.00 -13.27
N SER A 78 -12.94 5.50 -14.34
CA SER A 78 -13.51 4.65 -15.41
C SER A 78 -12.47 3.68 -16.00
N GLY A 79 -12.90 2.44 -16.27
CA GLY A 79 -12.04 1.37 -16.78
C GLY A 79 -11.19 0.65 -15.72
N ALA A 80 -11.16 1.12 -14.47
CA ALA A 80 -10.48 0.40 -13.40
C ALA A 80 -11.16 -0.94 -13.12
N VAL A 81 -10.38 -2.02 -13.07
CA VAL A 81 -10.89 -3.39 -12.83
C VAL A 81 -11.67 -3.49 -11.52
N ILE A 82 -11.25 -2.75 -10.48
CA ILE A 82 -11.92 -2.75 -9.17
C ILE A 82 -13.35 -2.21 -9.22
N ASN A 83 -13.77 -1.53 -10.28
CA ASN A 83 -15.16 -1.07 -10.42
C ASN A 83 -16.15 -2.25 -10.46
N ARG A 84 -15.67 -3.48 -10.72
CA ARG A 84 -16.46 -4.72 -10.64
C ARG A 84 -16.21 -5.48 -9.33
N VAL A 85 -15.82 -4.80 -8.25
CA VAL A 85 -15.42 -5.46 -6.98
C VAL A 85 -16.45 -6.47 -6.46
N LYS A 86 -17.75 -6.21 -6.64
CA LYS A 86 -18.85 -7.09 -6.22
C LYS A 86 -18.92 -8.41 -7.01
N GLU A 87 -18.29 -8.48 -8.19
CA GLU A 87 -18.21 -9.67 -9.04
C GLU A 87 -16.88 -10.42 -8.85
N MET A 88 -15.89 -9.81 -8.21
CA MET A 88 -14.55 -10.37 -8.04
C MET A 88 -14.53 -11.37 -6.88
N ASN A 89 -13.94 -12.55 -7.10
CA ASN A 89 -13.63 -13.48 -6.00
C ASN A 89 -12.36 -13.04 -5.24
N ASP A 90 -12.04 -13.70 -4.13
CA ASP A 90 -10.91 -13.30 -3.28
C ASP A 90 -9.56 -13.43 -3.98
N PHE A 91 -9.43 -14.38 -4.91
CA PHE A 91 -8.23 -14.54 -5.72
C PHE A 91 -8.01 -13.35 -6.66
N ASP A 92 -9.07 -12.86 -7.30
CA ASP A 92 -9.01 -11.70 -8.20
C ASP A 92 -8.60 -10.43 -7.45
N VAL A 93 -9.16 -10.21 -6.26
CA VAL A 93 -8.81 -9.06 -5.42
C VAL A 93 -7.38 -9.17 -4.90
N ALA A 94 -6.99 -10.36 -4.42
CA ALA A 94 -5.63 -10.60 -3.96
C ALA A 94 -4.60 -10.39 -5.08
N ARG A 95 -4.87 -10.92 -6.27
CA ARG A 95 -4.01 -10.75 -7.45
C ARG A 95 -3.87 -9.27 -7.82
N LEU A 96 -4.98 -8.54 -7.85
CA LEU A 96 -4.98 -7.10 -8.15
C LEU A 96 -4.10 -6.35 -7.15
N MET A 97 -4.37 -6.52 -5.85
CA MET A 97 -3.64 -5.85 -4.77
C MET A 97 -2.14 -6.21 -4.74
N LEU A 98 -1.82 -7.50 -4.94
CA LEU A 98 -0.44 -7.98 -4.92
C LEU A 98 0.35 -7.45 -6.13
N THR A 99 -0.25 -7.43 -7.32
CA THR A 99 0.39 -6.89 -8.53
C THR A 99 0.51 -5.37 -8.45
N MET A 100 -0.57 -4.70 -8.01
CA MET A 100 -0.64 -3.25 -7.86
C MET A 100 -1.58 -2.91 -6.70
N PRO A 101 -1.06 -2.45 -5.54
CA PRO A 101 0.19 -1.70 -5.44
C PRO A 101 1.34 -2.45 -4.76
N PHE A 102 1.13 -3.65 -4.19
CA PHE A 102 2.08 -4.28 -3.28
C PHE A 102 3.47 -4.50 -3.91
N GLU A 103 3.54 -5.03 -5.13
CA GLU A 103 4.80 -5.27 -5.85
C GLU A 103 5.67 -4.00 -5.96
N LYS A 104 5.06 -2.80 -6.01
CA LYS A 104 5.81 -1.53 -6.06
C LYS A 104 6.52 -1.22 -4.74
N PHE A 105 5.94 -1.62 -3.61
CA PHE A 105 6.59 -1.54 -2.30
C PHE A 105 7.66 -2.62 -2.15
N GLU A 106 7.38 -3.83 -2.64
CA GLU A 106 8.31 -4.96 -2.60
C GLU A 106 9.58 -4.69 -3.41
N ARG A 107 9.46 -4.19 -4.64
CA ARG A 107 10.60 -3.79 -5.50
C ARG A 107 11.48 -2.68 -4.89
N LYS A 108 10.97 -1.92 -3.92
CA LYS A 108 11.71 -0.87 -3.18
C LYS A 108 12.23 -1.36 -1.83
N PHE A 109 12.05 -2.65 -1.54
CA PHE A 109 12.41 -3.29 -0.29
C PHE A 109 11.76 -2.61 0.92
N PHE A 110 10.47 -2.30 0.83
CA PHE A 110 9.69 -1.80 1.96
C PHE A 110 8.81 -2.87 2.58
N LEU A 111 8.21 -3.70 1.72
CA LEU A 111 7.38 -4.83 2.11
C LEU A 111 7.96 -6.13 1.53
N GLU A 112 7.56 -7.26 2.09
CA GLU A 112 7.92 -8.60 1.62
C GLU A 112 6.69 -9.52 1.66
N HIS A 113 6.54 -10.37 0.65
CA HIS A 113 5.50 -11.41 0.63
C HIS A 113 6.06 -12.74 1.15
N ARG A 114 5.50 -13.23 2.26
CA ARG A 114 5.83 -14.52 2.88
C ARG A 114 4.78 -15.55 2.49
N LYS A 115 4.90 -16.06 1.26
CA LYS A 115 3.90 -16.93 0.61
C LYS A 115 3.56 -18.17 1.46
N ASP A 116 4.58 -18.83 1.99
CA ASP A 116 4.41 -20.08 2.77
C ASP A 116 3.65 -19.87 4.09
N LEU A 117 3.61 -18.63 4.58
CA LEU A 117 2.91 -18.25 5.80
C LEU A 117 1.59 -17.53 5.52
N ASN A 118 1.21 -17.35 4.25
CA ASN A 118 0.06 -16.54 3.85
C ASN A 118 0.07 -15.12 4.46
N GLN A 119 1.26 -14.51 4.55
CA GLN A 119 1.48 -13.22 5.20
C GLN A 119 2.20 -12.23 4.29
N VAL A 120 1.97 -10.95 4.52
CA VAL A 120 2.81 -9.87 4.02
C VAL A 120 3.36 -9.08 5.21
N ALA A 121 4.56 -8.52 5.07
CA ALA A 121 5.21 -7.85 6.17
C ALA A 121 5.97 -6.59 5.72
N PHE A 122 6.18 -5.67 6.65
CA PHE A 122 7.24 -4.67 6.50
C PHE A 122 8.59 -5.36 6.62
N VAL A 123 9.56 -4.98 5.78
CA VAL A 123 10.91 -5.54 5.91
C VAL A 123 11.48 -5.18 7.30
N PRO A 124 12.23 -6.08 7.98
CA PRO A 124 12.69 -5.83 9.34
C PRO A 124 13.52 -4.55 9.50
N ALA A 125 14.32 -4.19 8.50
CA ALA A 125 15.13 -2.97 8.51
C ALA A 125 14.30 -1.68 8.55
N LEU A 126 13.12 -1.69 7.91
CA LEU A 126 12.16 -0.59 7.96
C LEU A 126 11.35 -0.64 9.26
N TRP A 127 10.80 -1.81 9.60
CA TRP A 127 9.89 -1.95 10.74
C TRP A 127 10.50 -1.48 12.07
N LYS A 128 11.76 -1.86 12.33
CA LYS A 128 12.50 -1.45 13.54
C LYS A 128 12.67 0.07 13.68
N ARG A 129 12.45 0.84 12.60
CA ARG A 129 12.59 2.30 12.55
C ARG A 129 11.25 3.05 12.50
N LEU A 130 10.12 2.33 12.46
CA LEU A 130 8.79 2.94 12.47
C LEU A 130 8.23 2.99 13.89
N THR A 131 8.12 4.19 14.44
CA THR A 131 7.49 4.44 15.72
C THR A 131 5.96 4.43 15.61
N LEU A 132 5.26 4.41 16.76
CA LEU A 132 3.81 4.59 16.78
C LEU A 132 3.38 5.95 16.20
N LYS A 133 4.17 7.01 16.43
CA LYS A 133 3.92 8.34 15.84
C LYS A 133 3.99 8.29 14.32
N ASP A 134 4.96 7.55 13.78
CA ASP A 134 5.13 7.39 12.34
C ASP A 134 3.97 6.65 11.69
N LYS A 135 3.50 5.58 12.33
CA LYS A 135 2.31 4.84 11.85
C LYS A 135 1.10 5.76 11.78
N LYS A 136 0.88 6.58 12.82
CA LYS A 136 -0.21 7.58 12.85
C LYS A 136 -0.04 8.62 11.74
N GLU A 137 1.17 9.15 11.51
CA GLU A 137 1.43 10.10 10.43
C GLU A 137 1.17 9.47 9.05
N LEU A 138 1.65 8.25 8.82
CA LEU A 138 1.47 7.54 7.57
C LEU A 138 0.00 7.23 7.28
N ILE A 139 -0.78 6.82 8.28
CA ILE A 139 -2.24 6.66 8.16
C ILE A 139 -2.88 7.99 7.74
N GLY A 140 -2.54 9.09 8.41
CA GLY A 140 -3.07 10.41 8.05
C GLY A 140 -2.66 10.87 6.65
N ILE A 141 -1.47 10.48 6.17
CA ILE A 141 -1.05 10.70 4.77
C ILE A 141 -1.94 9.89 3.82
N CYS A 142 -2.20 8.61 4.12
CA CYS A 142 -3.09 7.78 3.31
C CYS A 142 -4.51 8.37 3.25
N ASP A 143 -5.06 8.81 4.37
CA ASP A 143 -6.40 9.42 4.44
C ASP A 143 -6.50 10.66 3.54
N ARG A 144 -5.60 11.63 3.72
CA ARG A 144 -5.56 12.83 2.87
C ARG A 144 -5.33 12.50 1.40
N GLN A 145 -4.54 11.47 1.10
CA GLN A 145 -4.32 11.04 -0.27
C GLN A 145 -5.59 10.46 -0.90
N ILE A 146 -6.32 9.62 -0.16
CA ILE A 146 -7.61 9.05 -0.58
C ILE A 146 -8.63 10.17 -0.80
N GLU A 147 -8.85 11.04 0.19
CA GLU A 147 -9.79 12.17 0.08
C GLU A 147 -9.48 13.03 -1.16
N ARG A 148 -8.22 13.46 -1.29
CA ARG A 148 -7.76 14.29 -2.40
C ARG A 148 -7.83 13.59 -3.76
N TYR A 149 -7.75 12.26 -3.79
CA TYR A 149 -7.92 11.50 -5.02
C TYR A 149 -9.37 11.59 -5.50
N TYR A 150 -10.31 11.29 -4.61
CA TYR A 150 -11.74 11.26 -4.91
C TYR A 150 -12.30 12.67 -5.19
N ALA A 151 -11.93 13.66 -4.39
CA ALA A 151 -12.34 15.05 -4.60
C ALA A 151 -11.91 15.61 -5.97
N ARG A 152 -10.68 15.32 -6.41
CA ARG A 152 -10.14 15.89 -7.65
C ARG A 152 -10.51 15.14 -8.92
N ARG A 153 -10.75 13.83 -8.83
CA ARG A 153 -10.95 13.00 -10.03
C ARG A 153 -12.38 12.54 -10.23
N LEU A 154 -13.17 12.44 -9.17
CA LEU A 154 -14.52 11.87 -9.25
C LEU A 154 -15.60 12.88 -8.85
N GLU A 155 -15.30 13.88 -8.01
CA GLU A 155 -16.26 14.92 -7.60
C GLU A 155 -16.14 16.23 -8.41
N SER A 156 -15.27 16.26 -9.44
CA SER A 156 -15.15 17.39 -10.38
C SER A 156 -15.99 17.19 -11.67
N LYS A 157 -17.11 16.48 -11.58
CA LYS A 157 -18.10 16.34 -12.66
C LYS A 157 -19.47 16.75 -12.19
#